data_AF-A0A0R2BA80-F1
#
_entry.id   AF-A0A0R2BA80-F1
#
_cell.length_a   1.000
_cell.length_b   1.000
_cell.length_c   1.000
_cell.angle_alpha   90.00
_cell.angle_beta   90.00
_cell.angle_gamma   90.00
#
_symmetry.space_group_name_H-M   'P 1'
#
loop_
_entity.id
_entity.type
_entity.pdbx_description
1 polymer ?
#
loop_
_entity_poly.entity_id
_entity_poly.type
_entity_poly.pdbx_seq_one_letter_code
_entity_poly.pdbx_strand_id
1 'polypeptide(L)' 'MKTGCQWRQVPGDFPEWRSVYNYYKIWSTKAEPTADSLLEQVLKKIVIARRTY' A
#
# COMPACT_ATOMS: atom_id res chain seq x y z
N MET A 1 -8.82 15.33 11.63
CA MET A 1 -7.96 15.18 10.43
C MET A 1 -7.88 13.70 10.08
N LYS A 2 -8.41 13.27 8.92
CA LYS A 2 -8.29 11.89 8.41
C LYS A 2 -7.15 11.78 7.38
N THR A 3 -6.02 12.40 7.67
CA THR A 3 -4.80 12.15 6.88
C THR A 3 -4.24 10.82 7.39
N GLY A 4 -4.09 9.84 6.50
CA GLY A 4 -3.41 8.59 6.83
C GLY A 4 -2.02 8.84 7.43
N CYS A 5 -1.41 7.78 7.99
CA CYS A 5 -0.06 7.84 8.56
C CYS A 5 0.89 8.57 7.60
N GLN A 6 1.62 9.57 8.11
CA GLN A 6 2.58 10.29 7.29
C GLN A 6 3.73 9.36 6.91
N TRP A 7 4.20 9.40 5.66
CA TRP A 7 5.36 8.59 5.24
C TRP A 7 6.58 8.78 6.15
N ARG A 8 6.76 9.96 6.74
CA ARG A 8 7.85 10.26 7.67
C ARG A 8 7.71 9.59 9.05
N GLN A 9 6.57 8.99 9.35
CA GLN A 9 6.26 8.32 10.62
C GLN A 9 6.24 6.80 10.48
N VAL A 10 6.93 6.27 9.48
CA VAL A 10 7.12 4.82 9.34
C VAL A 10 7.86 4.29 10.58
N PRO A 11 7.40 3.18 11.20
CA PRO A 11 8.07 2.59 12.37
C PRO A 11 9.51 2.18 12.05
N GLY A 12 10.40 2.26 13.05
CA GLY A 12 11.83 1.95 12.91
C GLY A 12 12.15 0.49 12.55
N ASP A 13 11.17 -0.40 12.63
CA ASP A 13 11.28 -1.80 12.17
C ASP A 13 11.32 -1.91 10.63
N PHE A 14 10.91 -0.85 9.93
CA PHE A 14 10.94 -0.78 8.47
C PHE A 14 12.17 -0.02 7.98
N PRO A 15 12.60 -0.26 6.72
CA PRO A 15 13.63 0.55 6.07
C PRO A 15 13.24 2.04 6.03
N GLU A 16 14.22 2.89 5.80
CA GLU A 16 14.03 4.33 5.56
C GLU A 16 12.79 4.63 4.71
N TRP A 17 11.97 5.59 5.16
CA TRP A 17 10.64 5.84 4.59
C TRP A 17 10.65 6.09 3.07
N ARG A 18 11.77 6.61 2.53
CA ARG A 18 11.96 6.82 1.09
C ARG A 18 11.96 5.51 0.33
N SER A 19 12.60 4.47 0.87
CA SER A 19 12.64 3.14 0.29
C SER A 19 11.24 2.53 0.30
N VAL A 20 10.54 2.61 1.43
CA VAL A 20 9.16 2.14 1.56
C VAL A 20 8.23 2.86 0.56
N TYR A 21 8.37 4.18 0.44
CA TYR A 21 7.61 4.99 -0.51
C TYR A 21 7.91 4.61 -1.97
N ASN A 22 9.17 4.33 -2.32
CA ASN A 22 9.55 3.92 -3.67
C ASN A 22 8.85 2.62 -4.08
N TYR A 23 8.84 1.60 -3.22
CA TYR A 23 8.12 0.36 -3.49
C TYR A 23 6.61 0.57 -3.55
N TYR A 24 6.06 1.36 -2.61
CA TYR A 24 4.64 1.74 -2.67
C TYR A 24 4.27 2.38 -4.00
N LYS A 25 5.09 3.32 -4.50
CA LYS A 25 4.85 4.01 -5.78
C LYS A 25 4.85 3.03 -6.95
N ILE A 26 5.80 2.10 -6.99
CA ILE A 26 5.86 1.06 -8.03
C ILE A 26 4.60 0.19 -7.99
N TRP A 27 4.20 -0.28 -6.81
CA TRP A 27 3.04 -1.18 -6.69
C TRP A 27 1.69 -0.49 -6.79
N SER A 28 1.64 0.81 -6.53
CA SER A 28 0.47 1.66 -6.73
C SER A 28 0.34 2.15 -8.17
N THR A 29 1.36 1.92 -9.02
CA THR A 29 1.28 2.27 -10.43
C THR A 29 0.28 1.34 -11.12
N LYS A 30 -0.70 1.94 -11.78
CA LYS A 30 -1.70 1.22 -12.57
C LYS A 30 -1.22 1.10 -14.01
N ALA A 31 -1.36 -0.07 -14.60
CA ALA A 31 -1.06 -0.27 -16.02
C ALA A 31 -2.07 0.47 -16.90
N GLU A 32 -3.34 0.46 -16.49
CA GLU A 32 -4.44 1.16 -17.16
C GLU A 32 -5.25 1.98 -16.15
N PRO A 33 -5.84 3.12 -16.53
CA PRO A 33 -6.60 3.98 -15.63
C PRO A 33 -7.77 3.26 -14.94
N THR A 34 -8.32 2.24 -15.59
CA THR A 34 -9.46 1.45 -15.13
C THR A 34 -9.05 0.17 -14.40
N ALA A 35 -7.77 -0.20 -14.45
CA ALA A 35 -7.28 -1.43 -13.83
C ALA A 35 -6.87 -1.23 -12.37
N ASP A 36 -6.99 -2.28 -11.57
CA ASP A 36 -6.43 -2.32 -10.22
C ASP A 36 -4.91 -2.46 -10.27
N SER A 37 -4.22 -1.62 -9.51
CA SER A 37 -2.79 -1.78 -9.22
C SER A 37 -2.52 -3.09 -8.47
N LEU A 38 -1.28 -3.55 -8.50
CA LEU A 38 -0.85 -4.73 -7.74
C LEU A 38 -1.18 -4.59 -6.25
N LEU A 39 -0.97 -3.39 -5.70
CA LEU A 39 -1.29 -3.07 -4.31
C LEU A 39 -2.79 -3.25 -4.02
N GLU A 40 -3.67 -2.72 -4.86
CA GLU A 40 -5.12 -2.83 -4.70
C GLU A 40 -5.59 -4.29 -4.77
N GLN A 41 -5.03 -5.09 -5.69
CA GLN A 41 -5.37 -6.51 -5.82
C GLN A 41 -5.00 -7.31 -4.56
N VAL A 42 -3.80 -7.09 -4.02
CA VAL A 42 -3.34 -7.75 -2.78
C VAL A 42 -4.19 -7.31 -1.58
N LEU A 43 -4.48 -6.01 -1.46
CA LEU A 43 -5.32 -5.50 -0.38
C LEU A 43 -6.74 -6.08 -0.41
N LYS A 44 -7.35 -6.20 -1.60
CA LYS A 44 -8.66 -6.86 -1.76
C LYS A 44 -8.61 -8.31 -1.26
N LYS A 45 -7.57 -9.07 -1.62
CA LYS A 45 -7.39 -10.45 -1.16
C LYS A 45 -7.24 -10.55 0.37
N ILE A 46 -6.43 -9.68 0.98
CA ILE A 46 -6.24 -9.65 2.44
C ILE A 46 -7.56 -9.33 3.15
N VAL A 47 -8.30 -8.33 2.66
CA VAL A 47 -9.59 -7.94 3.25
C VAL A 47 -10.61 -9.06 3.14
N ILE A 48 -10.70 -9.74 1.98
CA ILE A 48 -11.59 -10.88 1.80
C ILE A 48 -11.18 -12.00 2.76
N ALA A 49 -9.90 -12.38 2.79
CA ALA A 49 -9.40 -13.41 3.69
C ALA A 49 -9.73 -13.11 5.15
N ARG A 50 -9.60 -11.85 5.60
CA ARG A 50 -9.93 -11.44 6.98
C ARG A 50 -11.42 -11.40 7.29
N ARG A 51 -12.30 -11.37 6.28
CA ARG A 51 -13.77 -11.38 6.45
C ARG A 51 -14.35 -12.79 6.49
N THR A 52 -13.58 -13.77 6.02
CA THR A 52 -13.98 -15.19 5.96
C THR A 52 -13.53 -16.01 7.18
N TYR A 53 -12.97 -15.36 8.20
CA TYR A 53 -12.65 -15.94 9.51
C TYR A 53 -13.35 -15.17 10.63
#